data_AF-M0A4T9-F1
#
_entry.id   AF-M0A4T9-F1
#
_cell.length_a   1.000
_cell.length_b   1.000
_cell.length_c   1.000
_cell.angle_alpha   90.00
_cell.angle_beta   90.00
_cell.angle_gamma   90.00
#
_symmetry.space_group_name_H-M   'P 1'
#
loop_
_entity.id
_entity.type
_entity.pdbx_description
1 polymer ?
#
loop_
_entity_poly.entity_id
_entity_poly.type
_entity_poly.pdbx_seq_one_letter_code
_entity_poly.pdbx_strand_id
1 'polypeptide(L)'
;MLEWSDPYERIVDKENEPFYRWFVGGSLNAAENCIDRHLEERKNQVALRWEGKRGERRTYTYYDLYREVSAVAAALRELGVEEDDVVTIYLPKLPELPITMLACARIGALHNVSSRSTCRNSPSYRSRCSPVLVSVRSITSFSRGSPPTRSLNGCNVLTHTRSSHATVAPVRRP
;
A
#
# COMPACT_ATOMS: atom_id res chain seq x y z
N MET A 1 -2.62 -19.07 -12.48
CA MET A 1 -1.16 -19.06 -12.76
C MET A 1 -0.63 -17.66 -12.53
N LEU A 2 0.62 -17.48 -12.10
CA LEU A 2 1.26 -16.16 -11.96
C LEU A 2 2.15 -15.92 -13.17
N GLU A 3 2.22 -14.68 -13.61
CA GLU A 3 3.15 -14.19 -14.62
C GLU A 3 4.40 -13.66 -13.92
N TRP A 4 5.54 -14.19 -14.36
CA TRP A 4 6.86 -13.83 -13.84
C TRP A 4 7.53 -12.93 -14.86
N SER A 5 8.09 -11.82 -14.39
CA SER A 5 8.93 -10.94 -15.21
C SER A 5 10.24 -11.64 -15.53
N ASP A 6 10.85 -12.25 -14.50
CA ASP A 6 12.02 -13.11 -14.63
C ASP A 6 11.69 -14.52 -14.16
N PRO A 7 11.98 -15.57 -14.95
CA PRO A 7 11.69 -16.95 -14.58
C PRO A 7 12.53 -17.38 -13.38
N TYR A 8 11.92 -18.14 -12.47
CA TYR A 8 12.63 -18.71 -11.32
C TYR A 8 13.49 -19.91 -11.74
N GLU A 9 14.65 -20.04 -11.12
CA GLU A 9 15.57 -21.17 -11.36
C GLU A 9 15.28 -22.35 -10.44
N ARG A 10 14.79 -22.08 -9.22
CA ARG A 10 14.56 -23.09 -8.19
C ARG A 10 13.29 -22.80 -7.40
N ILE A 11 12.43 -23.82 -7.26
CA ILE A 11 11.12 -23.68 -6.59
C ILE A 11 11.27 -23.49 -5.07
N VAL A 12 12.08 -24.32 -4.41
CA VAL A 12 12.36 -24.21 -2.98
C VAL A 12 13.83 -24.46 -2.75
N ASP A 13 14.45 -23.53 -2.03
CA ASP A 13 15.79 -23.69 -1.49
C ASP A 13 15.70 -24.05 -0.01
N LYS A 14 16.30 -25.18 0.34
CA LYS A 14 16.31 -25.77 1.68
C LYS A 14 17.70 -25.72 2.33
N GLU A 15 18.67 -25.07 1.70
CA GLU A 15 20.07 -25.05 2.17
C GLU A 15 20.24 -24.39 3.54
N ASN A 16 19.33 -23.49 3.95
CA ASN A 16 19.40 -22.74 5.20
C ASN A 16 18.17 -22.95 6.10
N GLU A 17 17.80 -24.20 6.39
CA GLU A 17 16.72 -24.51 7.35
C GLU A 17 17.00 -23.85 8.72
N PRO A 18 16.05 -23.11 9.34
CA PRO A 18 14.60 -23.01 9.08
C PRO A 18 14.15 -21.91 8.11
N PHE A 19 15.07 -21.17 7.48
CA PHE A 19 14.77 -20.06 6.56
C PHE A 19 14.66 -20.53 5.11
N TYR A 20 13.46 -20.98 4.75
CA TYR A 20 13.15 -21.39 3.39
C TYR A 20 13.02 -20.19 2.43
N ARG A 21 13.62 -20.31 1.24
CA ARG A 21 13.42 -19.36 0.14
C ARG A 21 12.62 -20.04 -0.97
N TRP A 22 11.59 -19.35 -1.46
CA TRP A 22 10.69 -19.86 -2.50
C TRP A 22 10.91 -19.08 -3.80
N PHE A 23 10.87 -19.78 -4.93
CA PHE A 23 11.01 -19.21 -6.28
C PHE A 23 12.27 -18.34 -6.45
N VAL A 24 13.42 -18.95 -6.14
CA VAL A 24 14.72 -18.26 -6.14
C VAL A 24 15.09 -17.85 -7.57
N GLY A 25 15.56 -16.60 -7.70
CA GLY A 25 15.90 -15.99 -8.99
C GLY A 25 14.71 -15.44 -9.77
N GLY A 26 13.48 -15.72 -9.35
CA GLY A 26 12.28 -15.20 -10.00
C GLY A 26 11.91 -13.80 -9.52
N SER A 27 11.50 -12.94 -10.45
CA SER A 27 10.96 -11.61 -10.18
C SER A 27 9.53 -11.52 -10.68
N LEU A 28 8.65 -10.90 -9.90
CA LEU A 28 7.26 -10.65 -10.29
C LEU A 28 6.73 -9.39 -9.61
N ASN A 29 5.82 -8.68 -10.27
CA ASN A 29 5.06 -7.60 -9.65
C ASN A 29 3.63 -8.04 -9.32
N ALA A 30 3.20 -7.82 -8.07
CA ALA A 30 1.87 -8.22 -7.62
C ALA A 30 0.76 -7.36 -8.25
N ALA A 31 1.00 -6.08 -8.52
CA ALA A 31 0.02 -5.21 -9.16
C ALA A 31 -0.21 -5.60 -10.61
N GLU A 32 0.86 -5.95 -11.34
CA GLU A 32 0.79 -6.43 -12.73
C GLU A 32 0.00 -7.73 -12.85
N ASN A 33 0.27 -8.66 -11.94
CA ASN A 33 -0.46 -9.92 -11.87
C ASN A 33 -1.95 -9.75 -11.50
N CYS A 34 -2.28 -8.74 -10.69
CA CYS A 34 -3.67 -8.52 -10.26
C CYS A 34 -4.49 -7.69 -11.24
N ILE A 35 -3.85 -6.82 -12.04
CA ILE A 35 -4.54 -5.85 -12.89
C ILE A 35 -4.08 -5.96 -14.33
N ASP A 36 -2.80 -5.69 -14.60
CA ASP A 36 -2.27 -5.43 -15.94
C ASP A 36 -2.49 -6.61 -16.89
N ARG A 37 -2.23 -7.84 -16.43
CA ARG A 37 -2.48 -9.04 -17.23
C ARG A 37 -3.94 -9.24 -17.65
N HIS A 38 -4.88 -8.64 -16.92
CA HIS A 38 -6.31 -8.75 -17.19
C HIS A 38 -6.82 -7.64 -18.11
N LEU A 39 -6.00 -6.64 -18.44
CA LEU A 39 -6.43 -5.50 -19.26
C LEU A 39 -6.66 -5.89 -20.71
N GLU A 40 -5.86 -6.81 -21.27
CA GLU A 40 -5.99 -7.20 -22.67
C GLU A 40 -7.35 -7.86 -22.97
N GLU A 41 -7.77 -8.81 -22.12
CA GLU A 41 -8.97 -9.59 -22.34
C GLU A 41 -10.21 -9.04 -21.62
N ARG A 42 -10.04 -8.44 -20.43
CA ARG A 42 -11.13 -8.21 -19.46
C ARG A 42 -11.23 -6.75 -18.98
N LYS A 43 -10.71 -5.79 -19.75
CA LYS A 43 -10.73 -4.35 -19.41
C LYS A 43 -12.06 -3.82 -18.86
N ASN A 44 -13.18 -4.21 -19.48
CA ASN A 44 -14.53 -3.72 -19.15
C ASN A 44 -15.23 -4.58 -18.10
N GLN A 45 -14.61 -5.68 -17.66
CA GLN A 45 -15.17 -6.53 -16.63
C GLN A 45 -15.03 -5.84 -15.27
N VAL A 46 -16.06 -5.98 -14.44
CA VAL A 46 -16.05 -5.48 -13.06
C VAL A 46 -15.00 -6.23 -12.25
N ALA A 47 -14.01 -5.49 -11.73
CA ALA A 47 -12.96 -6.01 -10.87
C ALA A 47 -13.29 -5.83 -9.39
N LEU A 48 -13.88 -4.69 -9.02
CA LEU A 48 -14.21 -4.35 -7.64
C LEU A 48 -15.62 -3.77 -7.55
N ARG A 49 -16.46 -4.40 -6.72
CA ARG A 49 -17.74 -3.83 -6.28
C ARG A 49 -17.67 -3.53 -4.80
N TRP A 50 -17.82 -2.26 -4.45
CA TRP A 50 -17.84 -1.80 -3.07
C TRP A 50 -19.24 -1.37 -2.67
N GLU A 51 -19.63 -1.76 -1.46
CA GLU A 51 -20.92 -1.42 -0.86
C GLU A 51 -20.66 -0.76 0.51
N GLY A 52 -21.12 0.48 0.63
CA GLY A 52 -21.03 1.28 1.84
C GLY A 52 -22.18 1.00 2.80
N LYS A 53 -21.98 1.36 4.08
CA LYS A 53 -22.96 1.15 5.15
C LYS A 53 -24.30 1.86 4.92
N ARG A 54 -24.29 2.96 4.16
CA ARG A 54 -25.49 3.77 3.86
C ARG A 54 -26.12 3.44 2.50
N GLY A 55 -25.80 2.28 1.94
CA GLY A 55 -26.28 1.87 0.61
C GLY A 55 -25.55 2.51 -0.57
N GLU A 56 -24.46 3.24 -0.30
CA GLU A 56 -23.56 3.72 -1.33
C GLU A 56 -22.96 2.53 -2.08
N ARG A 57 -22.90 2.59 -3.40
CA ARG A 57 -22.29 1.53 -4.21
C ARG A 57 -21.31 2.16 -5.19
N ARG A 58 -20.13 1.55 -5.32
CA ARG A 58 -19.14 1.91 -6.33
C ARG A 58 -18.70 0.65 -7.04
N THR A 59 -18.54 0.76 -8.35
CA THR A 59 -18.12 -0.33 -9.21
C THR A 59 -16.94 0.15 -10.01
N TYR A 60 -15.86 -0.63 -10.03
CA TYR A 60 -14.65 -0.36 -10.79
C TYR A 60 -14.43 -1.50 -11.76
N THR A 61 -14.24 -1.16 -13.04
CA THR A 61 -13.74 -2.11 -14.02
C THR A 61 -12.24 -2.32 -13.84
N TYR A 62 -11.66 -3.35 -14.49
CA TYR A 62 -10.20 -3.53 -14.50
C TYR A 62 -9.48 -2.30 -15.03
N TYR A 63 -10.04 -1.65 -16.06
CA TYR A 63 -9.47 -0.42 -16.61
C TYR A 63 -9.54 0.76 -15.64
N ASP A 64 -10.66 0.93 -14.92
CA ASP A 64 -10.78 1.98 -13.91
C ASP A 64 -9.78 1.76 -12.77
N LEU A 65 -9.67 0.50 -12.30
CA LEU A 65 -8.73 0.14 -11.24
C LEU A 65 -7.28 0.43 -11.67
N TYR A 66 -6.92 0.06 -12.90
CA TYR A 66 -5.60 0.34 -13.46
C TYR A 66 -5.27 1.84 -13.47
N ARG A 67 -6.23 2.68 -13.89
CA ARG A 67 -6.04 4.14 -13.94
C ARG A 67 -5.85 4.72 -12.55
N GLU A 68 -6.70 4.35 -11.60
CA GLU A 68 -6.62 4.84 -10.21
C GLU A 68 -5.31 4.40 -9.54
N VAL A 69 -4.93 3.13 -9.70
CA VAL A 69 -3.67 2.61 -9.14
C VAL A 69 -2.46 3.31 -9.75
N SER A 70 -2.47 3.56 -11.07
CA SER A 70 -1.38 4.28 -11.75
C SER A 70 -1.27 5.74 -11.27
N ALA A 71 -2.41 6.41 -11.09
CA ALA A 71 -2.45 7.78 -10.58
C ALA A 71 -1.93 7.87 -9.13
N VAL A 72 -2.35 6.95 -8.27
CA VAL A 72 -1.86 6.90 -6.88
C VAL A 72 -0.38 6.55 -6.83
N ALA A 73 0.09 5.63 -7.67
CA ALA A 73 1.51 5.29 -7.74
C ALA A 73 2.37 6.50 -8.18
N ALA A 74 1.93 7.25 -9.19
CA ALA A 74 2.60 8.48 -9.61
C ALA A 74 2.62 9.52 -8.47
N ALA A 75 1.50 9.72 -7.78
CA ALA A 75 1.42 10.64 -6.65
C ALA A 75 2.33 10.23 -5.49
N LEU A 76 2.46 8.93 -5.19
CA LEU A 76 3.38 8.44 -4.15
C LEU A 76 4.85 8.68 -4.53
N ARG A 77 5.21 8.48 -5.80
CA ARG A 77 6.56 8.81 -6.29
C ARG A 77 6.87 10.30 -6.21
N GLU A 78 5.91 11.17 -6.55
CA GLU A 78 6.06 12.63 -6.38
C GLU A 78 6.26 13.05 -4.91
N LEU A 79 5.74 12.25 -3.97
CA LEU A 79 5.95 12.46 -2.54
C LEU A 79 7.29 11.89 -2.03
N GLY A 80 8.08 11.27 -2.89
CA GLY A 80 9.40 10.70 -2.58
C GLY A 80 9.36 9.28 -2.04
N VAL A 81 8.30 8.50 -2.33
CA VAL A 81 8.27 7.07 -2.01
C VAL A 81 9.04 6.30 -3.07
N GLU A 82 10.04 5.54 -2.63
CA GLU A 82 10.88 4.69 -3.47
C GLU A 82 10.64 3.20 -3.22
N GLU A 83 11.41 2.35 -3.91
CA GLU A 83 11.44 0.91 -3.62
C GLU A 83 11.99 0.66 -2.21
N ASP A 84 11.55 -0.42 -1.55
CA ASP A 84 11.87 -0.77 -0.16
C ASP A 84 11.37 0.20 0.93
N ASP A 85 10.75 1.32 0.57
CA ASP A 85 10.11 2.21 1.54
C ASP A 85 8.88 1.56 2.19
N VAL A 86 8.70 1.79 3.48
CA VAL A 86 7.55 1.28 4.23
C VAL A 86 6.44 2.32 4.30
N VAL A 87 5.35 2.08 3.58
CA VAL A 87 4.17 2.95 3.53
C VAL A 87 3.10 2.42 4.49
N THR A 88 2.81 3.18 5.55
CA THR A 88 1.75 2.80 6.51
C THR A 88 0.41 3.40 6.11
N ILE A 89 -0.57 2.55 5.79
CA ILE A 89 -1.90 2.94 5.31
C ILE A 89 -2.91 2.92 6.47
N TYR A 90 -3.58 4.06 6.67
CA TYR A 90 -4.63 4.24 7.69
C TYR A 90 -5.99 4.53 7.06
N LEU A 91 -6.55 3.54 6.36
CA LEU A 91 -7.86 3.64 5.71
C LEU A 91 -8.86 2.63 6.30
N PRO A 92 -10.15 3.00 6.42
CA PRO A 92 -11.21 2.01 6.64
C PRO A 92 -11.42 1.14 5.39
N LYS A 93 -12.37 0.19 5.43
CA LYS A 93 -12.74 -0.69 4.31
C LYS A 93 -13.44 0.08 3.17
N LEU A 94 -12.69 0.97 2.54
CA LEU A 94 -13.07 1.78 1.39
C LEU A 94 -12.36 1.25 0.14
N PRO A 95 -12.88 1.51 -1.07
CA PRO A 95 -12.24 1.04 -2.31
C PRO A 95 -10.84 1.65 -2.53
N GLU A 96 -10.55 2.80 -1.93
CA GLU A 96 -9.24 3.44 -1.96
C GLU A 96 -8.16 2.62 -1.23
N LEU A 97 -8.55 1.73 -0.30
CA LEU A 97 -7.62 0.85 0.42
C LEU A 97 -6.90 -0.13 -0.52
N PRO A 98 -7.61 -1.02 -1.26
CA PRO A 98 -6.95 -1.92 -2.20
C PRO A 98 -6.23 -1.17 -3.32
N ILE A 99 -6.74 -0.01 -3.76
CA ILE A 99 -6.06 0.84 -4.75
C ILE A 99 -4.69 1.30 -4.23
N THR A 100 -4.64 1.80 -2.99
CA THR A 100 -3.38 2.25 -2.37
C THR A 100 -2.41 1.09 -2.14
N MET A 101 -2.90 -0.08 -1.74
CA MET A 101 -2.07 -1.28 -1.56
C MET A 101 -1.44 -1.72 -2.88
N LEU A 102 -2.22 -1.77 -3.97
CA LEU A 102 -1.74 -2.14 -5.30
C LEU A 102 -0.78 -1.07 -5.86
N ALA A 103 -0.99 0.20 -5.55
CA ALA A 103 -0.06 1.27 -5.92
C ALA A 103 1.30 1.12 -5.24
N CYS A 104 1.32 0.77 -3.94
CA CYS A 104 2.57 0.47 -3.22
C CYS A 104 3.27 -0.75 -3.84
N ALA A 105 2.52 -1.83 -4.11
CA ALA A 105 3.05 -3.02 -4.74
C ALA A 105 3.62 -2.76 -6.16
N ARG A 106 3.05 -1.81 -6.91
CA ARG A 106 3.57 -1.40 -8.22
C ARG A 106 4.90 -0.65 -8.13
N ILE A 107 5.10 0.13 -7.06
CA ILE A 107 6.36 0.85 -6.83
C ILE A 107 7.45 -0.10 -6.29
N GLY A 108 7.05 -1.20 -5.63
CA GLY A 108 7.96 -2.03 -4.84
C GLY A 108 8.05 -1.60 -3.37
N ALA A 109 7.17 -0.70 -2.94
CA ALA A 109 7.09 -0.23 -1.56
C ALA A 109 6.31 -1.23 -0.67
N LEU A 110 6.79 -1.41 0.55
CA LEU A 110 6.17 -2.28 1.57
C LEU A 110 4.96 -1.57 2.19
N HIS A 111 3.76 -2.11 1.99
CA HIS A 111 2.55 -1.56 2.59
C HIS A 111 2.26 -2.19 3.97
N ASN A 112 2.10 -1.36 5.00
CA ASN A 112 1.62 -1.78 6.32
C ASN A 112 0.19 -1.27 6.54
N VAL A 113 -0.78 -2.18 6.49
CA VAL A 113 -2.20 -1.84 6.68
C VAL A 113 -2.58 -1.98 8.15
N SER A 114 -2.94 -0.86 8.76
CA SER A 114 -3.35 -0.83 10.17
C SER A 114 -4.81 -0.43 10.31
N SER A 115 -5.58 -1.23 11.05
CA SER A 115 -6.92 -0.85 11.46
C SER A 115 -6.87 0.26 12.52
N ARG A 116 -7.75 1.24 12.39
CA ARG A 116 -7.91 2.36 13.34
C ARG A 116 -8.15 1.93 14.79
N SER A 117 -8.67 0.73 15.03
CA SER A 117 -8.86 0.17 16.38
C SER A 117 -7.53 -0.19 17.05
N THR A 118 -6.58 -0.70 16.29
CA THR A 118 -5.30 -1.21 16.80
C THR A 118 -4.42 -0.07 17.31
N CYS A 119 -4.37 1.05 16.58
CA CYS A 119 -3.55 2.21 16.94
C CYS A 119 -4.13 3.10 18.06
N ARG A 120 -5.43 3.01 18.39
CA ARG A 120 -5.98 3.70 19.57
C ARG A 120 -5.50 3.10 20.89
N ASN A 121 -5.25 1.78 20.92
CA ASN A 121 -4.87 1.06 22.13
C ASN A 121 -3.35 0.83 22.27
N SER A 122 -2.52 1.29 21.32
CA SER A 122 -1.07 1.07 21.37
C SER A 122 -0.29 2.34 21.00
N PRO A 123 0.00 3.23 21.99
CA PRO A 123 0.82 4.42 21.80
C PRO A 123 2.21 4.10 21.23
N SER A 124 2.73 2.93 21.55
CA SER A 124 4.03 2.41 21.12
C SER A 124 4.12 2.05 19.62
N TYR A 125 2.99 1.84 18.94
CA TYR A 125 2.96 1.56 17.51
C TYR A 125 3.22 2.83 16.67
N ARG A 126 2.87 4.00 17.23
CA ARG A 126 3.09 5.31 16.59
C ARG A 126 4.57 5.69 16.45
N SER A 127 5.41 5.16 17.34
CA SER A 127 6.84 5.51 17.40
C SER A 127 7.76 4.53 16.69
N ARG A 128 7.24 3.38 16.20
CA ARG A 128 8.04 2.28 15.63
C ARG A 128 7.80 2.01 14.15
N CYS A 129 6.80 2.64 13.54
CA CYS A 129 6.45 2.37 12.14
C CYS A 129 6.97 3.47 11.20
N SER A 130 8.03 3.12 10.47
CA SER A 130 8.60 3.74 9.25
C SER A 130 9.01 5.23 9.30
N PRO A 131 10.14 5.62 8.67
CA PRO A 131 10.51 7.02 8.46
C PRO A 131 9.51 7.80 7.56
N VAL A 132 8.72 7.10 6.74
CA VAL A 132 7.75 7.71 5.82
C VAL A 132 6.33 7.26 6.20
N LEU A 133 5.65 8.08 7.00
CA LEU A 133 4.24 7.87 7.34
C LEU A 133 3.37 8.65 6.36
N VAL A 134 2.79 7.94 5.39
CA VAL A 134 1.79 8.46 4.44
C VAL A 134 0.40 8.12 4.98
N SER A 135 -0.16 8.96 5.85
CA SER A 135 -1.54 8.77 6.30
C SER A 135 -2.48 9.28 5.20
N VAL A 136 -2.93 8.37 4.33
CA VAL A 136 -4.05 8.62 3.43
C VAL A 136 -5.34 8.59 4.25
N ARG A 137 -6.04 9.72 4.38
CA ARG A 137 -7.34 9.83 5.07
C ARG A 137 -8.43 10.20 4.07
N SER A 138 -9.50 9.42 4.01
CA SER A 138 -10.76 9.88 3.37
C SER A 138 -11.35 11.04 4.17
N ILE A 139 -11.65 12.16 3.50
CA ILE A 139 -12.42 13.27 4.06
C ILE A 139 -13.90 12.85 4.08
N THR A 140 -14.30 12.09 5.08
CA THR A 140 -15.73 11.92 5.41
C THR A 140 -16.10 12.56 6.75
N SER A 141 -15.12 13.14 7.48
CA SER A 141 -15.37 13.93 8.68
C SER A 141 -14.45 15.14 8.75
N PHE A 142 -15.02 16.34 8.55
CA PHE A 142 -14.35 17.62 8.75
C PHE A 142 -14.23 17.90 10.26
N SER A 143 -13.02 17.82 10.82
CA SER A 143 -12.71 18.41 12.14
C SER A 143 -11.91 19.69 11.93
N ARG A 144 -12.45 20.82 12.41
CA ARG A 144 -11.82 22.14 12.33
C ARG A 144 -10.43 22.12 12.98
N GLY A 145 -9.37 22.37 12.21
CA GLY A 145 -8.02 22.61 12.75
C GLY A 145 -6.83 21.92 12.07
N SER A 146 -6.97 21.35 10.87
CA SER A 146 -5.83 20.74 10.16
C SER A 146 -5.13 21.75 9.24
N PRO A 147 -3.77 21.76 9.14
CA PRO A 147 -3.03 22.59 8.18
C PRO A 147 -3.40 22.23 6.72
N PRO A 148 -3.13 23.15 5.76
CA PRO A 148 -3.62 23.00 4.38
C PRO A 148 -3.08 21.72 3.75
N THR A 149 -4.00 20.87 3.32
CA THR A 149 -3.75 19.54 2.76
C THR A 149 -4.05 19.57 1.26
N ARG A 150 -3.14 19.04 0.44
CA ARG A 150 -3.37 18.91 -1.01
C ARG A 150 -4.30 17.72 -1.22
N SER A 151 -5.54 17.98 -1.64
CA SER A 151 -6.53 16.93 -1.85
C SER A 151 -6.35 16.28 -3.22
N LEU A 152 -6.21 14.95 -3.25
CA LEU A 152 -6.41 14.15 -4.45
C LEU A 152 -7.72 13.39 -4.26
N ASN A 153 -8.74 13.71 -5.06
CA ASN A 153 -10.04 13.01 -5.10
C ASN A 153 -10.69 12.73 -3.72
N GLY A 154 -10.62 13.68 -2.79
CA GLY A 154 -11.24 13.55 -1.46
C GLY A 154 -10.44 12.73 -0.44
N CYS A 155 -9.22 12.29 -0.78
CA CYS A 155 -8.24 11.76 0.18
C CYS A 155 -7.16 12.81 0.48
N ASN A 156 -6.94 13.07 1.77
CA ASN A 156 -5.80 13.85 2.25
C ASN A 156 -4.63 12.91 2.48
N VAL A 157 -3.52 13.18 1.80
CA VAL A 157 -2.25 12.52 2.06
C VAL A 157 -1.47 13.39 3.05
N LEU A 158 -1.32 12.92 4.29
CA LEU A 158 -0.45 13.55 5.28
C LEU A 158 0.88 12.81 5.28
N THR A 159 1.93 13.45 4.77
CA THR A 159 3.31 13.00 4.91
C THR A 159 3.88 13.57 6.20
N HIS A 160 4.25 12.69 7.14
CA HIS A 160 5.15 13.06 8.22
C HIS A 160 6.54 12.52 7.90
N THR A 161 7.32 13.28 7.13
CA THR A 161 8.77 13.07 7.00
C THR A 161 9.44 13.76 8.19
N ARG A 162 9.95 13.00 9.17
CA ARG A 162 10.90 13.59 10.12
C ARG A 162 12.29 13.56 9.47
N SER A 163 12.82 14.76 9.24
CA SER A 163 14.25 14.94 9.06
C SER A 163 15.01 14.45 10.31
N SER A 164 16.19 13.89 10.04
CA SER A 164 17.39 13.80 10.89
C SER A 164 17.43 12.82 12.08
N HIS A 165 18.45 11.95 12.00
CA HIS A 165 19.22 11.31 13.09
C HIS A 165 18.45 10.55 14.17
N ALA A 166 18.28 9.24 13.96
CA ALA A 166 17.99 8.31 15.05
C ALA A 166 19.28 7.64 15.54
N THR A 167 19.88 8.20 16.59
CA THR A 167 20.87 7.51 17.43
C THR A 167 20.23 6.22 17.97
N VAL A 168 20.79 5.07 17.61
CA VAL A 168 20.37 3.75 18.10
C VAL A 168 20.67 3.67 19.60
N ALA A 169 19.63 3.64 20.43
CA ALA A 169 19.76 3.28 21.84
C ALA A 169 19.75 1.74 21.98
N PRO A 170 20.72 1.12 22.68
CA PRO A 170 20.81 -0.33 22.79
C PRO A 170 19.69 -0.89 23.68
N VAL A 171 18.94 -1.86 23.15
CA VAL A 171 17.93 -2.62 23.87
C VAL A 171 18.64 -3.56 24.87
N ARG A 172 18.56 -3.27 26.17
CA ARG A 172 18.86 -4.26 27.21
C ARG A 172 17.77 -5.33 27.21
N ARG A 173 18.15 -6.58 26.96
CA ARG A 173 17.32 -7.77 27.20
C ARG A 173 17.35 -8.13 28.70
N PRO A 174 16.30 -8.76 29.25
CA PRO A 174 16.27 -9.21 30.64
C PRO A 174 17.33 -10.27 30.93
#